data_AF-A0A3B0FKW4-F1
#
_entry.id   AF-A0A3B0FKW4-F1
#
_cell.length_a   1.000
_cell.length_b   1.000
_cell.length_c   1.000
_cell.angle_alpha   90.00
_cell.angle_beta   90.00
_cell.angle_gamma   90.00
#
_symmetry.space_group_name_H-M   'P 1'
#
loop_
_entity.id
_entity.type
_entity.pdbx_description
1 polymer ?
#
loop_
_entity_poly.entity_id
_entity_poly.type
_entity_poly.pdbx_seq_one_letter_code
_entity_poly.pdbx_strand_id
1 'polypeptide(L)' 'MSGSNPDPEEDKITGLEPGGGVPPGETPPGEASTTTTQGHDEHGTKKSTQVFWIAIIAAVVLLSLLYFVGYIVGFFD' A
#
# COMPACT_ATOMS: atom_id res chain seq x y z
N MET A 1 -0.42 -58.58 -21.82
CA MET A 1 -1.03 -57.25 -21.97
C MET A 1 0.09 -56.23 -21.84
N SER A 2 0.42 -55.54 -22.93
CA SER A 2 1.37 -54.44 -22.93
C SER A 2 0.66 -53.19 -22.45
N GLY A 3 1.20 -52.53 -21.43
CA GLY A 3 0.79 -51.19 -21.02
C GLY A 3 2.02 -50.30 -21.05
N SER A 4 2.30 -49.68 -22.20
CA SER A 4 3.26 -48.59 -22.26
C SER A 4 2.61 -47.37 -21.58
N ASN A 5 3.04 -47.06 -20.37
CA ASN A 5 2.73 -45.76 -19.76
C ASN A 5 3.54 -44.68 -20.51
N PRO A 6 2.92 -43.67 -21.14
CA PRO A 6 3.61 -42.72 -22.01
C PRO A 6 3.97 -41.42 -21.26
N ASP A 7 4.40 -41.50 -20.01
CA ASP A 7 4.76 -40.32 -19.23
C ASP A 7 6.27 -40.31 -18.95
N PRO A 8 7.07 -39.42 -19.58
CA PRO A 8 8.48 -39.28 -19.33
C PRO A 8 8.69 -38.24 -18.22
N GLU A 9 8.79 -38.68 -16.96
CA GLU A 9 9.02 -37.75 -15.83
C GLU A 9 10.15 -38.24 -14.92
N GLU A 10 11.12 -39.00 -15.47
CA GLU A 10 12.47 -39.08 -14.88
C GLU A 10 13.21 -37.72 -14.96
N ASP A 11 12.61 -36.71 -15.59
CA ASP A 11 13.20 -35.39 -15.86
C ASP A 11 12.67 -34.25 -14.96
N LYS A 12 12.10 -34.54 -13.78
CA LYS A 12 11.69 -33.50 -12.81
C LYS A 12 12.08 -33.78 -11.36
N ILE A 13 13.21 -34.43 -11.11
CA ILE A 13 13.85 -34.35 -9.79
C ILE A 13 15.11 -33.50 -9.89
N THR A 14 15.03 -32.27 -9.38
CA THR A 14 16.19 -31.38 -9.28
C THR A 14 17.05 -31.79 -8.09
N GLY A 15 18.37 -31.82 -8.31
CA GLY A 15 19.48 -31.90 -7.35
C GLY A 15 19.20 -32.29 -5.90
N LEU A 16 18.86 -33.56 -5.63
CA LEU A 16 18.84 -34.10 -4.27
C LEU A 16 19.98 -35.10 -4.07
N GLU A 17 21.21 -34.59 -3.98
CA GLU A 17 22.26 -35.32 -3.26
C GLU A 17 21.79 -35.58 -1.82
N PRO A 18 22.15 -36.72 -1.18
CA PRO A 18 21.82 -37.02 0.21
C PRO A 18 22.40 -35.98 1.17
N GLY A 19 21.67 -34.88 1.36
CA GLY A 19 22.16 -33.62 1.94
C GLY A 19 21.16 -32.47 1.74
N GLY A 20 20.22 -32.59 0.79
CA GLY A 20 19.02 -31.76 0.76
C GLY A 20 19.27 -30.27 0.50
N GLY A 21 20.26 -29.95 -0.34
CA GLY A 21 20.51 -28.59 -0.79
C GLY A 21 20.20 -28.45 -2.28
N VAL A 22 19.25 -27.58 -2.64
CA VAL A 22 19.04 -27.17 -4.03
C VAL A 22 20.11 -26.15 -4.45
N PRO A 23 20.64 -26.21 -5.68
CA PRO A 23 21.57 -25.20 -6.18
C PRO A 23 20.93 -23.79 -6.11
N PRO A 24 21.69 -22.76 -5.69
CA PRO A 24 21.19 -21.39 -5.68
C PRO A 24 20.76 -20.96 -7.09
N GLY A 25 19.45 -20.85 -7.32
CA GLY A 25 18.85 -20.51 -8.62
C GLY A 25 17.69 -21.40 -9.07
N GLU A 26 17.45 -22.55 -8.41
CA GLU A 26 16.38 -23.49 -8.77
C GLU A 26 15.10 -23.32 -7.93
N THR A 27 15.21 -22.72 -6.74
CA THR A 27 14.11 -21.94 -6.17
C THR A 27 13.96 -20.70 -7.02
N PRO A 28 12.76 -20.36 -7.53
CA PRO A 28 12.50 -19.00 -7.99
C PRO A 28 13.02 -18.02 -6.93
N PRO A 29 13.48 -16.81 -7.27
CA PRO A 29 13.54 -15.72 -6.30
C PRO A 29 12.10 -15.35 -5.89
N GLY A 30 11.40 -16.28 -5.24
CA GLY A 30 10.01 -16.22 -4.80
C GLY A 30 9.89 -15.81 -3.34
N GLU A 31 11.02 -15.54 -2.67
CA GLU A 31 11.09 -14.71 -1.47
C GLU A 31 11.54 -13.27 -1.82
N ALA A 32 11.25 -12.80 -3.02
CA ALA A 32 11.04 -11.37 -3.25
C ALA A 32 9.56 -11.03 -2.98
N SER A 33 8.95 -11.57 -1.93
CA SER A 33 7.59 -11.20 -1.55
C SER A 33 7.62 -10.03 -0.58
N THR A 34 7.39 -8.87 -1.18
CA THR A 34 6.81 -7.66 -0.57
C THR A 34 7.66 -6.92 0.47
N THR A 35 8.94 -6.73 0.17
CA THR A 35 9.62 -5.46 0.50
C THR A 35 10.26 -4.88 -0.73
N THR A 36 9.52 -4.81 -1.84
CA THR A 36 9.67 -3.61 -2.67
C THR A 36 9.25 -2.49 -1.76
N THR A 37 10.23 -1.75 -1.21
CA THR A 37 10.00 -0.45 -0.59
C THR A 37 8.93 0.20 -1.42
N GLN A 38 7.74 0.41 -0.84
CA GLN A 38 6.71 1.18 -1.51
C GLN A 38 7.38 2.54 -1.70
N GLY A 39 8.00 2.74 -2.86
CA GLY A 39 8.56 3.99 -3.33
C GLY A 39 7.37 4.88 -3.58
N HIS A 40 6.67 5.20 -2.51
CA HIS A 40 5.75 6.29 -2.50
C HIS A 40 6.68 7.49 -2.39
N ASP A 41 6.96 8.11 -3.54
CA ASP A 41 7.24 9.52 -3.52
C ASP A 41 6.09 10.14 -2.73
N GLU A 42 6.38 10.57 -1.49
CA GLU A 42 5.47 11.35 -0.66
C GLU A 42 5.34 12.74 -1.30
N HIS A 43 4.90 12.79 -2.55
CA HIS A 43 4.21 13.95 -3.09
C HIS A 43 2.80 13.97 -2.49
N GLY A 44 2.73 13.91 -1.15
CA GLY A 44 1.59 14.38 -0.40
C GLY A 44 1.29 15.81 -0.80
N THR A 45 0.03 16.23 -0.59
CA THR A 45 -0.40 17.57 -0.95
C THR A 45 0.61 18.58 -0.40
N LYS A 46 1.07 19.52 -1.24
CA LYS A 46 2.07 20.52 -0.83
C LYS A 46 1.60 21.14 0.49
N LYS A 47 2.49 21.25 1.48
CA LYS A 47 2.17 21.83 2.80
C LYS A 47 1.38 23.14 2.72
N SER A 48 1.63 23.95 1.67
CA SER A 48 0.88 25.18 1.37
C SER A 48 -0.61 24.95 1.10
N THR A 49 -0.98 23.94 0.32
CA THR A 49 -2.38 23.58 0.04
C THR A 49 -3.10 23.14 1.32
N GLN A 50 -2.43 22.32 2.16
CA GLN A 50 -3.00 21.91 3.44
C GLN A 50 -3.22 23.11 4.38
N VAL A 51 -2.24 24.02 4.48
CA VAL A 51 -2.38 25.24 5.29
C VAL A 51 -3.49 26.14 4.76
N PHE A 52 -3.64 26.27 3.44
CA PHE A 52 -4.73 27.03 2.81
C PHE A 52 -6.11 26.49 3.21
N TRP A 53 -6.31 25.17 3.12
CA TRP A 53 -7.57 24.55 3.54
C TRP A 53 -7.84 24.69 5.03
N ILE A 54 -6.82 24.53 5.87
CA ILE A 54 -6.95 24.75 7.33
C ILE A 54 -7.35 26.20 7.61
N ALA A 55 -6.74 27.18 6.93
CA ALA A 55 -7.07 28.59 7.09
C ALA A 55 -8.52 28.90 6.68
N ILE A 56 -9.01 28.32 5.57
CA ILE A 56 -10.41 28.45 5.14
C ILE A 56 -11.35 27.90 6.20
N ILE A 57 -11.10 26.67 6.68
CA ILE A 57 -11.95 26.04 7.69
C ILE A 57 -11.97 26.89 8.98
N ALA A 58 -10.80 27.34 9.44
CA ALA A 58 -10.71 28.20 10.63
C ALA A 58 -11.49 29.51 10.45
N ALA A 59 -11.41 30.13 9.27
CA ALA A 59 -12.17 31.34 8.96
C ALA A 59 -13.69 31.11 8.96
N VAL A 60 -14.16 30.02 8.34
CA VAL A 60 -15.58 29.66 8.31
C VAL A 60 -16.11 29.36 9.71
N VAL A 61 -15.35 28.63 10.53
CA VAL A 61 -15.72 28.36 11.92
C VAL A 61 -15.80 29.66 12.72
N LEU A 62 -14.81 30.56 12.57
CA LEU A 62 -14.81 31.84 13.26
C LEU A 62 -16.03 32.70 12.87
N LEU A 63 -16.33 32.81 11.57
CA LEU A 63 -17.50 33.55 11.09
C LEU A 63 -18.81 32.94 11.59
N SER A 64 -18.89 31.61 11.62
CA SER A 64 -20.07 30.90 12.15
C SER A 64 -20.26 31.19 13.64
N LEU A 65 -19.19 31.15 14.44
CA LEU A 65 -19.25 31.49 15.86
C LEU A 65 -19.69 32.94 16.08
N LEU A 66 -19.13 33.90 15.34
CA LEU A 66 -19.53 35.31 15.43
C LEU A 66 -21.01 35.50 15.05
N TYR A 67 -21.47 34.81 14.01
CA TYR A 67 -22.87 34.82 13.61
C TYR A 67 -23.78 34.32 14.74
N PHE A 68 -23.49 33.17 15.33
CA PHE A 68 -24.27 32.63 16.45
C PHE A 68 -24.25 33.56 17.67
N VAL A 69 -23.10 34.16 17.99
CA VAL A 69 -23.00 35.14 19.07
C VAL A 69 -23.88 36.36 18.78
N GLY A 70 -23.81 36.92 17.57
CA GLY A 70 -24.68 38.04 17.18
C GLY A 70 -26.16 37.65 17.20
N TYR A 71 -26.51 36.43 16.80
CA TYR A 71 -27.87 35.92 16.83
C TYR A 71 -28.40 35.84 18.26
N ILE A 72 -27.61 35.30 19.19
CA ILE A 72 -27.97 35.20 20.62
C ILE A 72 -28.10 36.57 21.28
N VAL A 73 -27.23 37.52 20.93
CA VAL A 73 -27.28 38.89 21.46
C VAL A 73 -28.47 39.68 20.90
N GLY A 74 -29.11 39.20 19.83
CA GLY A 74 -30.22 39.90 19.17
C GLY A 74 -29.77 40.97 18.17
N PHE A 75 -28.53 40.91 17.68
CA PHE A 75 -28.08 41.77 16.56
C PHE A 75 -28.78 41.42 15.24
N PHE A 76 -29.42 40.26 15.15
CA PHE A 76 -30.10 39.74 13.96
C PHE A 76 -31.58 39.38 14.21
N ASP A 77 -32.18 39.86 15.32
CA ASP A 77 -33.63 39.82 15.59
C ASP A 77 -34.37 40.96 14.86
#